data_AF-A0A3Q3WP83-F1
#
_entry.id   AF-A0A3Q3WP83-F1
#
_cell.length_a   1.000
_cell.length_b   1.000
_cell.length_c   1.000
_cell.angle_alpha   90.00
_cell.angle_beta   90.00
_cell.angle_gamma   90.00
#
_symmetry.space_group_name_H-M   'P 1'
#
loop_
_entity.id
_entity.type
_entity.pdbx_description
1 polymer ?
#
loop_
_entity_poly.entity_id
_entity_poly.type
_entity_poly.pdbx_seq_one_letter_code
_entity_poly.pdbx_strand_id
1 'polypeptide(L)'
;ESPAAAAFGGGVKFGVAHVRVALPRLYGRVPSSSHRAAVRTGSGRFLFTSVCLRIVGSGEQPPKFTPPSKPVIIDKTQTVASLRKFLSPEFIPPRQRTDPFKFFIERKDMIRRRKVLGVPEFYVGSILAVTMADPNASGKTNRFVGICIQRGGKGLGATFVLRNIIDNQGVEICYELYNPRIQKIDVLKLEKRLDDNLMYLRDALPEYSTVDPETKPVPFCSTGEVPVNKIKVKMRPKPWSKRWERPKFNIQGIRFDLALSPEQMERAQKWAQPWQEYDMLKEYDSSKLEEQILSEVQQVMSK
;
A
#
# COMPACT_ATOMS: atom_id res chain seq x y z
N GLU A 1 32.22 -33.46 57.94
CA GLU A 1 33.12 -32.29 58.06
C GLU A 1 32.77 -31.30 56.95
N SER A 2 32.12 -30.19 57.32
CA SER A 2 32.11 -28.95 56.52
C SER A 2 33.47 -28.27 56.64
N PRO A 3 33.89 -27.47 55.64
CA PRO A 3 33.67 -26.02 55.69
C PRO A 3 33.42 -25.45 54.28
N ALA A 4 33.14 -24.17 54.02
CA ALA A 4 32.58 -23.04 54.72
C ALA A 4 32.32 -22.00 53.60
N ALA A 5 31.24 -21.23 53.76
CA ALA A 5 30.86 -20.17 52.85
C ALA A 5 31.82 -18.97 52.91
N ALA A 6 32.07 -18.34 51.77
CA ALA A 6 32.63 -16.99 51.69
C ALA A 6 31.83 -16.17 50.67
N ALA A 7 30.97 -15.30 51.21
CA ALA A 7 30.27 -14.26 50.49
C ALA A 7 31.23 -13.08 50.27
N PHE A 8 31.26 -12.53 49.05
CA PHE A 8 31.78 -11.19 48.80
C PHE A 8 30.77 -10.43 47.94
N GLY A 9 30.06 -9.51 48.61
CA GLY A 9 29.24 -8.50 47.97
C GLY A 9 30.11 -7.37 47.43
N GLY A 10 29.98 -7.08 46.14
CA GLY A 10 30.53 -5.90 45.48
C GLY A 10 29.40 -5.07 44.92
N GLY A 11 28.95 -4.06 45.67
CA GLY A 11 27.94 -3.10 45.22
C GLY A 11 28.47 -2.21 44.10
N VAL A 12 27.82 -2.24 42.94
CA VAL A 12 28.09 -1.34 41.82
C VAL A 12 27.32 -0.05 42.05
N LYS A 13 28.04 1.05 42.32
CA LYS A 13 27.50 2.41 42.44
C LYS A 13 27.07 2.92 41.06
N PHE A 14 25.78 3.22 40.90
CA PHE A 14 25.26 3.99 39.77
C PHE A 14 25.58 5.47 39.98
N GLY A 15 26.52 6.00 39.20
CA GLY A 15 26.80 7.43 39.10
C GLY A 15 25.76 8.10 38.21
N VAL A 16 24.91 8.96 38.79
CA VAL A 16 24.00 9.84 38.06
C VAL A 16 24.80 11.03 37.53
N ALA A 17 25.13 11.00 36.24
CA ALA A 17 25.72 12.15 35.55
C ALA A 17 24.62 13.13 35.14
N HIS A 18 24.55 14.28 35.83
CA HIS A 18 23.75 15.42 35.43
C HIS A 18 24.31 16.02 34.14
N VAL A 19 23.62 15.83 33.02
CA VAL A 19 23.90 16.53 31.75
C VAL A 19 23.28 17.94 31.85
N ARG A 20 24.12 18.96 32.02
CA ARG A 20 23.75 20.38 31.86
C ARG A 20 23.65 20.69 30.37
N VAL A 21 22.43 20.87 29.87
CA VAL A 21 22.17 21.43 28.54
C VAL A 21 22.32 22.95 28.60
N ALA A 22 23.35 23.49 27.95
CA ALA A 22 23.55 24.92 27.78
C ALA A 22 22.72 25.42 26.58
N LEU A 23 21.76 26.31 26.84
CA LEU A 23 21.03 27.07 25.81
C LEU A 23 21.94 28.19 25.25
N PRO A 24 22.13 28.31 23.92
CA PRO A 24 22.79 29.48 23.35
C PRO A 24 21.84 30.68 23.32
N ARG A 25 22.28 31.77 23.96
CA ARG A 25 21.68 33.10 23.90
C ARG A 25 21.83 33.69 22.49
N LEU A 26 20.71 34.12 21.91
CA LEU A 26 20.64 34.94 20.71
C LEU A 26 21.08 36.38 21.01
N TYR A 27 22.18 36.86 20.43
CA TYR A 27 22.48 38.28 20.27
C TYR A 27 23.35 38.54 19.03
N GLY A 28 22.92 39.49 18.20
CA GLY A 28 23.63 39.98 17.01
C GLY A 28 22.65 40.64 16.05
N ARG A 29 22.13 41.83 16.36
CA ARG A 29 22.69 43.15 16.03
C ARG A 29 22.82 43.37 14.51
N VAL A 30 21.78 43.95 13.94
CA VAL A 30 21.71 44.45 12.55
C VAL A 30 22.53 45.75 12.46
N PRO A 31 23.48 45.89 11.52
CA PRO A 31 24.09 47.18 11.23
C PRO A 31 23.24 47.94 10.20
N SER A 32 22.80 49.12 10.61
CA SER A 32 22.36 50.21 9.74
C SER A 32 23.57 50.77 9.00
N SER A 33 23.57 50.75 7.67
CA SER A 33 24.43 51.61 6.88
C SER A 33 23.64 52.22 5.72
N SER A 34 23.27 53.47 5.94
CA SER A 34 22.93 54.45 4.92
C SER A 34 24.12 54.64 3.96
N HIS A 35 23.97 54.24 2.70
CA HIS A 35 24.68 54.90 1.61
C HIS A 35 23.71 55.24 0.47
N ARG A 36 23.57 56.55 0.33
CA ARG A 36 22.82 57.28 -0.67
C ARG A 36 23.68 57.29 -1.93
N ALA A 37 23.25 56.62 -2.99
CA ALA A 37 23.76 56.85 -4.34
C ALA A 37 22.55 57.07 -5.25
N ALA A 38 22.28 58.34 -5.51
CA ALA A 38 21.26 58.77 -6.45
C ALA A 38 21.85 58.71 -7.86
N VAL A 39 21.25 57.89 -8.73
CA VAL A 39 21.34 58.07 -10.18
C VAL A 39 19.92 58.18 -10.70
N ARG A 40 19.57 59.39 -11.13
CA ARG A 40 18.34 59.73 -11.83
C ARG A 40 18.47 59.28 -13.28
N THR A 41 17.60 58.38 -13.72
CA THR A 41 17.15 58.32 -15.12
C THR A 41 15.73 57.79 -15.19
N GLY A 42 14.91 58.41 -16.04
CA GLY A 42 13.75 57.77 -16.66
C GLY A 42 12.43 57.81 -15.90
N SER A 43 11.62 58.80 -16.21
CA SER A 43 10.20 58.91 -15.87
C SER A 43 9.36 57.72 -16.37
N GLY A 44 8.60 57.10 -15.46
CA GLY A 44 7.55 56.14 -15.78
C GLY A 44 6.58 55.98 -14.62
N ARG A 45 5.86 57.06 -14.28
CA ARG A 45 4.78 57.02 -13.27
C ARG A 45 3.57 56.29 -13.86
N PHE A 46 3.47 54.99 -13.65
CA PHE A 46 2.16 54.34 -13.64
C PHE A 46 1.54 54.57 -12.26
N LEU A 47 0.72 55.61 -12.17
CA LEU A 47 -0.20 55.79 -11.04
C LEU A 47 -1.28 54.72 -11.18
N PHE A 48 -1.18 53.63 -10.42
CA PHE A 48 -2.34 52.81 -10.13
C PHE A 48 -3.24 53.61 -9.19
N THR A 49 -4.29 54.22 -9.74
CA THR A 49 -5.40 54.73 -8.96
C THR A 49 -6.13 53.53 -8.36
N SER A 50 -5.93 53.31 -7.06
CA SER A 50 -6.83 52.46 -6.29
C SER A 50 -8.16 53.19 -6.16
N VAL A 51 -9.06 52.93 -7.10
CA VAL A 51 -10.48 53.27 -6.94
C VAL A 51 -11.02 52.36 -5.84
N CYS A 52 -10.96 52.83 -4.60
CA CYS A 52 -11.75 52.26 -3.52
C CYS A 52 -13.22 52.62 -3.78
N LEU A 53 -13.95 51.72 -4.45
CA LEU A 53 -15.40 51.78 -4.51
C LEU A 53 -15.93 51.66 -3.08
N ARG A 54 -16.38 52.77 -2.48
CA ARG A 54 -17.20 52.74 -1.27
C ARG A 54 -18.59 52.26 -1.68
N ILE A 55 -18.86 50.97 -1.52
CA ILE A 55 -20.22 50.44 -1.53
C ILE A 55 -20.86 50.87 -0.22
N VAL A 56 -21.80 51.80 -0.30
CA VAL A 56 -22.77 52.12 0.75
C VAL A 56 -24.03 51.32 0.44
N GLY A 57 -24.42 50.41 1.33
CA GLY A 57 -25.78 49.81 1.30
C GLY A 57 -25.86 48.33 1.67
N SER A 58 -26.46 48.06 2.83
CA SER A 58 -26.94 46.79 3.39
C SER A 58 -25.90 45.78 3.93
N GLY A 59 -26.15 45.30 5.14
CA GLY A 59 -25.28 44.42 5.92
C GLY A 59 -25.19 42.99 5.41
N GLU A 60 -24.69 42.81 4.19
CA GLU A 60 -24.37 41.49 3.64
C GLU A 60 -22.88 41.17 3.88
N GLN A 61 -22.63 40.03 4.53
CA GLN A 61 -21.27 39.51 4.69
C GLN A 61 -20.62 39.33 3.31
N PRO A 62 -19.28 39.53 3.19
CA PRO A 62 -18.60 39.27 1.93
C PRO A 62 -18.93 37.86 1.43
N PRO A 63 -19.15 37.67 0.10
CA PRO A 63 -19.58 36.38 -0.43
C PRO A 63 -18.59 35.30 -0.01
N LYS A 64 -19.11 34.28 0.68
CA LYS A 64 -18.32 33.17 1.22
C LYS A 64 -17.65 32.44 0.07
N PHE A 65 -16.31 32.39 0.05
CA PHE A 65 -15.55 31.65 -0.95
C PHE A 65 -16.03 30.20 -1.05
N THR A 66 -16.63 29.84 -2.17
CA THR A 66 -16.98 28.46 -2.50
C THR A 66 -15.80 27.80 -3.19
N PRO A 67 -15.19 26.75 -2.61
CA PRO A 67 -14.07 26.09 -3.24
C PRO A 67 -14.49 25.50 -4.59
N PRO A 68 -13.67 25.61 -5.65
CA PRO A 68 -14.00 25.04 -6.94
C PRO A 68 -14.12 23.52 -6.84
N SER A 69 -15.02 22.94 -7.63
CA SER A 69 -15.09 21.49 -7.77
C SER A 69 -13.79 20.95 -8.38
N LYS A 70 -13.41 19.72 -8.01
CA LYS A 70 -12.21 19.08 -8.58
C LYS A 70 -12.41 18.91 -10.09
N PRO A 71 -11.45 19.34 -10.93
CA PRO A 71 -11.56 19.16 -12.37
C PRO A 71 -11.55 17.68 -12.73
N VAL A 72 -12.51 17.25 -13.54
CA VAL A 72 -12.54 15.89 -14.10
C VAL A 72 -11.81 15.93 -15.43
N ILE A 73 -10.56 15.44 -15.44
CA ILE A 73 -9.72 15.39 -16.64
C ILE A 73 -10.05 14.10 -17.38
N ILE A 74 -10.66 14.23 -18.57
CA ILE A 74 -10.96 13.09 -19.45
C ILE A 74 -10.20 13.31 -20.76
N ASP A 75 -9.24 12.44 -21.03
CA ASP A 75 -8.51 12.42 -22.29
C ASP A 75 -9.39 11.76 -23.36
N LYS A 76 -10.11 12.58 -24.14
CA LYS A 76 -11.01 12.12 -25.22
C LYS A 76 -10.26 11.44 -26.39
N THR A 77 -8.93 11.50 -26.39
CA THR A 77 -8.05 10.83 -27.37
C THR A 77 -7.87 9.34 -27.08
N GLN A 78 -8.18 8.88 -25.86
CA GLN A 78 -8.13 7.46 -25.52
C GLN A 78 -9.32 6.74 -26.16
N THR A 79 -9.05 5.79 -27.05
CA THR A 79 -10.09 5.00 -27.73
C THR A 79 -10.82 4.10 -26.72
N VAL A 80 -12.11 3.84 -26.94
CA VAL A 80 -12.96 2.95 -26.09
C VAL A 80 -12.32 1.56 -25.89
N ALA A 81 -11.50 1.10 -26.85
CA ALA A 81 -10.73 -0.13 -26.78
C ALA A 81 -9.69 -0.17 -25.63
N SER A 82 -9.31 0.99 -25.09
CA SER A 82 -8.39 1.11 -23.94
C SER A 82 -9.08 0.96 -22.58
N LEU A 83 -10.41 0.87 -22.52
CA LEU A 83 -11.14 0.68 -21.27
C LEU A 83 -10.88 -0.73 -20.71
N ARG A 84 -10.00 -0.78 -19.72
CA ARG A 84 -9.63 -2.01 -19.04
C ARG A 84 -10.80 -2.62 -18.28
N LYS A 85 -11.12 -3.87 -18.59
CA LYS A 85 -12.06 -4.68 -17.78
C LYS A 85 -11.29 -5.35 -16.64
N PHE A 86 -11.76 -5.15 -15.40
CA PHE A 86 -11.17 -5.78 -14.22
C PHE A 86 -12.15 -6.79 -13.61
N LEU A 87 -11.75 -8.05 -13.55
CA LEU A 87 -12.41 -9.08 -12.74
C LEU A 87 -11.54 -9.40 -11.53
N SER A 88 -12.14 -9.43 -10.34
CA SER A 88 -11.38 -9.79 -9.14
C SER A 88 -11.10 -11.31 -9.10
N PRO A 89 -9.89 -11.75 -8.70
CA PRO A 89 -9.44 -13.14 -8.83
C PRO A 89 -10.24 -14.16 -8.01
N GLU A 90 -10.96 -13.73 -6.99
CA GLU A 90 -11.79 -14.60 -6.16
C GLU A 90 -13.09 -15.05 -6.82
N PHE A 91 -13.54 -14.35 -7.88
CA PHE A 91 -14.71 -14.76 -8.66
C PHE A 91 -14.44 -15.98 -9.54
N ILE A 92 -13.18 -16.19 -9.94
CA ILE A 92 -12.77 -17.30 -10.79
C ILE A 92 -12.68 -18.56 -9.92
N PRO A 93 -13.57 -19.55 -10.10
CA PRO A 93 -13.56 -20.76 -9.29
C PRO A 93 -12.29 -21.58 -9.54
N PRO A 94 -11.84 -22.39 -8.57
CA PRO A 94 -10.76 -23.33 -8.80
C PRO A 94 -11.20 -24.47 -9.71
N ARG A 95 -10.26 -25.11 -10.40
CA ARG A 95 -10.51 -26.34 -11.18
C ARG A 95 -10.95 -27.48 -10.27
N GLN A 96 -12.26 -27.72 -10.19
CA GLN A 96 -12.90 -28.72 -9.33
C GLN A 96 -14.14 -29.32 -10.02
N ARG A 97 -14.69 -30.41 -9.48
CA ARG A 97 -15.91 -31.09 -9.98
C ARG A 97 -17.19 -30.66 -9.24
N THR A 98 -17.17 -29.51 -8.59
CA THR A 98 -18.32 -28.98 -7.87
C THR A 98 -19.37 -28.46 -8.85
N ASP A 99 -20.65 -28.62 -8.50
CA ASP A 99 -21.76 -28.10 -9.30
C ASP A 99 -21.61 -26.58 -9.54
N PRO A 100 -21.65 -26.11 -10.80
CA PRO A 100 -21.65 -24.69 -11.14
C PRO A 100 -22.69 -23.84 -10.39
N PHE A 101 -23.83 -24.43 -10.02
CA PHE A 101 -24.90 -23.75 -9.28
C PHE A 101 -24.44 -23.22 -7.92
N LYS A 102 -23.53 -23.93 -7.24
CA LYS A 102 -22.90 -23.44 -6.00
C LYS A 102 -22.20 -22.10 -6.24
N PHE A 103 -21.36 -22.03 -7.27
CA PHE A 103 -20.60 -20.82 -7.58
C PHE A 103 -21.52 -19.68 -8.04
N PHE A 104 -22.63 -19.99 -8.70
CA PHE A 104 -23.64 -18.99 -9.03
C PHE A 104 -24.27 -18.36 -7.77
N ILE A 105 -24.72 -19.18 -6.81
CA ILE A 105 -25.26 -18.68 -5.53
C ILE A 105 -24.21 -17.85 -4.79
N GLU A 106 -22.99 -18.38 -4.67
CA GLU A 106 -21.89 -17.71 -3.97
C GLU A 106 -21.57 -16.34 -4.59
N ARG A 107 -21.50 -16.25 -5.92
CA ARG A 107 -21.27 -15.00 -6.64
C ARG A 107 -22.41 -14.00 -6.43
N LYS A 108 -23.66 -14.46 -6.44
CA LYS A 108 -24.82 -13.62 -6.15
C LYS A 108 -24.71 -12.96 -4.75
N ASP A 109 -24.29 -13.71 -3.75
CA ASP A 109 -24.10 -13.19 -2.39
C ASP A 109 -22.88 -12.26 -2.28
N MET A 110 -21.78 -12.57 -2.96
CA MET A 110 -20.61 -11.68 -3.06
C MET A 110 -20.98 -10.33 -3.67
N ILE A 111 -21.75 -10.32 -4.76
CA ILE A 111 -22.19 -9.09 -5.42
C ILE A 111 -23.13 -8.30 -4.48
N ARG A 112 -24.06 -8.97 -3.80
CA ARG A 112 -24.92 -8.32 -2.79
C ARG A 112 -24.07 -7.63 -1.72
N ARG A 113 -23.02 -8.27 -1.22
CA ARG A 113 -22.11 -7.66 -0.25
C ARG A 113 -21.33 -6.47 -0.83
N ARG A 114 -20.89 -6.54 -2.09
CA ARG A 114 -20.19 -5.44 -2.79
C ARG A 114 -21.06 -4.21 -3.06
N LYS A 115 -22.39 -4.37 -3.14
CA LYS A 115 -23.31 -3.23 -3.19
C LYS A 115 -23.30 -2.41 -1.90
N VAL A 116 -23.03 -3.06 -0.76
CA VAL A 116 -22.93 -2.41 0.55
C VAL A 116 -21.51 -1.94 0.85
N LEU A 117 -20.51 -2.78 0.57
CA LEU A 117 -19.09 -2.46 0.74
C LEU A 117 -18.45 -2.19 -0.62
N GLY A 118 -18.07 -0.94 -0.89
CA GLY A 118 -17.32 -0.59 -2.09
C GLY A 118 -15.92 -1.20 -2.06
N VAL A 119 -15.77 -2.40 -2.63
CA VAL A 119 -14.47 -3.09 -2.74
C VAL A 119 -13.70 -2.54 -3.95
N PRO A 120 -12.55 -1.88 -3.75
CA PRO A 120 -11.77 -1.30 -4.84
C PRO A 120 -10.95 -2.37 -5.59
N GLU A 121 -10.45 -2.00 -6.77
CA GLU A 121 -9.41 -2.78 -7.46
C GLU A 121 -8.06 -2.63 -6.74
N PHE A 122 -7.40 -3.75 -6.46
CA PHE A 122 -6.04 -3.77 -5.93
C PHE A 122 -5.31 -5.07 -6.28
N TYR A 123 -3.98 -5.02 -6.24
CA TYR A 123 -3.09 -6.15 -6.55
C TYR A 123 -2.16 -6.45 -5.39
N VAL A 124 -1.46 -7.56 -5.50
CA VAL A 124 -0.31 -7.83 -4.63
C VAL A 124 0.77 -6.80 -4.91
N GLY A 125 1.27 -6.18 -3.85
CA GLY A 125 2.16 -5.02 -3.90
C GLY A 125 1.48 -3.67 -3.69
N SER A 126 0.15 -3.59 -3.81
CA SER A 126 -0.58 -2.34 -3.54
C SER A 126 -0.60 -2.03 -2.03
N ILE A 127 -0.62 -0.74 -1.69
CA ILE A 127 -0.71 -0.27 -0.30
C ILE A 127 -2.18 0.03 0.02
N LEU A 128 -2.70 -0.62 1.05
CA LEU A 128 -4.09 -0.52 1.47
C LEU A 128 -4.20 0.00 2.89
N ALA A 129 -5.30 0.69 3.16
CA ALA A 129 -5.76 1.03 4.49
C ALA A 129 -7.12 0.39 4.73
N VAL A 130 -7.21 -0.55 5.68
CA VAL A 130 -8.45 -1.25 6.01
C VAL A 130 -8.95 -0.76 7.35
N THR A 131 -10.22 -0.36 7.38
CA THR A 131 -10.94 0.02 8.60
C THR A 131 -11.91 -1.11 8.96
N MET A 132 -11.69 -1.74 10.11
CA MET A 132 -12.50 -2.85 10.62
C MET A 132 -13.15 -2.43 11.95
N ALA A 133 -14.38 -2.89 12.19
CA ALA A 133 -15.01 -2.80 13.50
C ALA A 133 -14.41 -3.84 14.47
N ASP A 134 -13.91 -3.36 15.62
CA ASP A 134 -13.36 -4.19 16.69
C ASP A 134 -14.00 -3.77 18.03
N PRO A 135 -14.79 -4.63 18.69
CA PRO A 135 -15.42 -4.31 19.98
C PRO A 135 -14.45 -3.91 21.09
N ASN A 136 -13.21 -4.38 21.05
CA ASN A 136 -12.23 -4.19 22.11
C ASN A 136 -11.35 -2.94 21.90
N ALA A 137 -11.39 -2.34 20.72
CA ALA A 137 -10.64 -1.12 20.43
C ALA A 137 -11.33 0.09 21.07
N SER A 138 -10.53 1.08 21.52
CA SER A 138 -11.03 2.29 22.19
C SER A 138 -12.07 3.06 21.38
N GLY A 139 -11.95 3.07 20.05
CA GLY A 139 -12.90 3.68 19.12
C GLY A 139 -13.88 2.72 18.46
N LYS A 140 -14.00 1.47 18.94
CA LYS A 140 -14.73 0.34 18.32
C LYS A 140 -14.35 0.04 16.87
N THR A 141 -13.29 0.69 16.38
CA THR A 141 -12.81 0.66 15.01
C THR A 141 -11.30 0.64 15.05
N ASN A 142 -10.72 -0.15 14.17
CA ASN A 142 -9.28 -0.31 14.02
C ASN A 142 -8.93 -0.05 12.55
N ARG A 143 -7.97 0.84 12.32
CA ARG A 143 -7.45 1.17 11.00
C ARG A 143 -6.03 0.63 10.90
N PHE A 144 -5.80 -0.25 9.94
CA PHE A 144 -4.47 -0.79 9.65
C PHE A 144 -4.04 -0.44 8.23
N VAL A 145 -2.82 0.04 8.09
CA VAL A 145 -2.20 0.38 6.81
C VAL A 145 -1.04 -0.58 6.56
N GLY A 146 -0.94 -1.11 5.34
CA GLY A 146 0.15 -2.00 4.98
C GLY A 146 0.17 -2.37 3.50
N ILE A 147 1.24 -3.06 3.10
CA ILE A 147 1.37 -3.63 1.76
C ILE A 147 0.62 -4.97 1.68
N CYS A 148 -0.15 -5.16 0.61
CA CYS A 148 -0.79 -6.45 0.34
C CYS A 148 0.25 -7.45 -0.17
N ILE A 149 0.58 -8.45 0.64
CA ILE A 149 1.62 -9.45 0.31
C ILE A 149 1.08 -10.68 -0.40
N GLN A 150 -0.18 -11.03 -0.17
CA GLN A 150 -0.82 -12.19 -0.78
C GLN A 150 -2.32 -11.94 -0.86
N ARG A 151 -2.92 -12.37 -1.97
CA ARG A 151 -4.36 -12.60 -2.08
C ARG A 151 -4.60 -14.10 -2.19
N GLY A 152 -5.55 -14.60 -1.41
CA GLY A 152 -5.86 -16.02 -1.32
C GLY A 152 -7.36 -16.25 -1.21
N GLY A 153 -7.74 -17.52 -1.11
CA GLY A 153 -9.14 -17.91 -1.06
C GLY A 153 -9.89 -17.67 -2.37
N LYS A 154 -11.12 -18.18 -2.42
CA LYS A 154 -12.04 -18.09 -3.55
C LYS A 154 -13.45 -17.89 -3.00
N GLY A 155 -14.32 -17.26 -3.80
CA GLY A 155 -15.70 -17.01 -3.39
C GLY A 155 -15.81 -16.09 -2.17
N LEU A 156 -16.69 -16.42 -1.23
CA LEU A 156 -16.91 -15.65 0.01
C LEU A 156 -15.71 -15.71 0.97
N GLY A 157 -14.93 -16.80 0.92
CA GLY A 157 -13.72 -17.01 1.72
C GLY A 157 -12.47 -16.32 1.17
N ALA A 158 -12.62 -15.34 0.29
CA ALA A 158 -11.51 -14.58 -0.26
C ALA A 158 -10.78 -13.79 0.85
N THR A 159 -9.47 -13.94 0.92
CA THR A 159 -8.62 -13.31 1.93
C THR A 159 -7.47 -12.54 1.29
N PHE A 160 -6.95 -11.56 2.02
CA PHE A 160 -5.72 -10.88 1.67
C PHE A 160 -4.93 -10.55 2.93
N VAL A 161 -3.60 -10.61 2.83
CA VAL A 161 -2.72 -10.37 3.97
C VAL A 161 -2.06 -9.02 3.79
N LEU A 162 -2.23 -8.14 4.78
CA LEU A 162 -1.50 -6.88 4.88
C LEU A 162 -0.32 -7.04 5.82
N ARG A 163 0.84 -6.53 5.39
CA ARG A 163 2.06 -6.47 6.19
C ARG A 163 2.47 -5.02 6.41
N ASN A 164 2.87 -4.69 7.62
CA ASN A 164 3.55 -3.44 7.94
C ASN A 164 4.56 -3.66 9.07
N ILE A 165 5.52 -2.76 9.22
CA ILE A 165 6.42 -2.71 10.35
C ILE A 165 6.05 -1.47 11.16
N ILE A 166 5.58 -1.71 12.38
CA ILE A 166 5.16 -0.67 13.34
C ILE A 166 6.09 -0.81 14.54
N ASP A 167 6.75 0.27 14.94
CA ASP A 167 7.70 0.29 16.06
C ASP A 167 8.77 -0.82 15.97
N ASN A 168 9.33 -1.01 14.76
CA ASN A 168 10.28 -2.07 14.41
C ASN A 168 9.77 -3.51 14.58
N GLN A 169 8.50 -3.70 14.87
CA GLN A 169 7.85 -5.01 14.93
C GLN A 169 7.07 -5.28 13.65
N GLY A 170 7.32 -6.44 13.02
CA GLY A 170 6.57 -6.87 11.85
C GLY A 170 5.18 -7.37 12.25
N VAL A 171 4.14 -6.71 11.75
CA VAL A 171 2.74 -7.06 11.98
C VAL A 171 2.11 -7.50 10.66
N GLU A 172 1.41 -8.63 10.70
CA GLU A 172 0.63 -9.13 9.57
C GLU A 172 -0.80 -9.38 10.01
N ILE A 173 -1.75 -8.90 9.21
CA ILE A 173 -3.19 -9.12 9.44
C ILE A 173 -3.80 -9.74 8.19
N CYS A 174 -4.44 -10.89 8.37
CA CYS A 174 -5.24 -11.54 7.33
C CYS A 174 -6.68 -11.02 7.40
N TYR A 175 -7.11 -10.35 6.35
CA TYR A 175 -8.47 -9.86 6.21
C TYR A 175 -9.27 -10.74 5.26
N GLU A 176 -10.51 -11.03 5.64
CA GLU A 176 -11.52 -11.63 4.79
C GLU A 176 -12.28 -10.54 4.05
N LEU A 177 -12.27 -10.57 2.71
CA LEU A 177 -12.80 -9.50 1.86
C LEU A 177 -14.29 -9.23 2.09
N TYR A 178 -15.07 -10.28 2.35
CA TYR A 178 -16.52 -10.21 2.49
C TYR A 178 -17.00 -10.15 3.94
N ASN A 179 -16.09 -10.01 4.91
CA ASN A 179 -16.45 -9.99 6.32
C ASN A 179 -17.33 -8.77 6.66
N PRO A 180 -18.41 -8.95 7.46
CA PRO A 180 -19.30 -7.84 7.85
C PRO A 180 -18.62 -6.79 8.74
N ARG A 181 -17.54 -7.14 9.47
CA ARG A 181 -16.75 -6.18 10.26
C ARG A 181 -15.95 -5.19 9.39
N ILE A 182 -15.78 -5.57 8.13
CA ILE A 182 -15.55 -4.76 6.93
C ILE A 182 -16.24 -3.38 6.86
N GLN A 183 -15.66 -2.30 7.38
CA GLN A 183 -16.26 -0.97 7.17
C GLN A 183 -15.82 -0.31 5.87
N LYS A 184 -14.50 -0.21 5.65
CA LYS A 184 -13.94 0.48 4.47
C LYS A 184 -12.59 -0.10 4.08
N ILE A 185 -12.35 -0.20 2.77
CA ILE A 185 -11.06 -0.57 2.18
C ILE A 185 -10.63 0.59 1.28
N ASP A 186 -9.58 1.29 1.69
CA ASP A 186 -9.00 2.40 0.94
C ASP A 186 -7.71 1.94 0.26
N VAL A 187 -7.57 2.23 -1.05
CA VAL A 187 -6.32 2.03 -1.78
C VAL A 187 -5.50 3.30 -1.66
N LEU A 188 -4.37 3.25 -0.96
CA LEU A 188 -3.47 4.39 -0.83
C LEU A 188 -2.53 4.49 -2.04
N LYS A 189 -2.03 3.35 -2.51
CA LYS A 189 -1.17 3.29 -3.69
C LYS A 189 -1.48 2.03 -4.48
N LEU A 190 -1.94 2.21 -5.71
CA LEU A 190 -2.20 1.12 -6.64
C LEU A 190 -0.93 0.82 -7.43
N GLU A 191 -0.27 -0.29 -7.11
CA GLU A 191 0.89 -0.79 -7.84
C GLU A 191 0.87 -2.32 -7.90
N LYS A 192 1.48 -2.87 -8.94
CA LYS A 192 1.84 -4.29 -9.05
C LYS A 192 3.31 -4.49 -8.76
N ARG A 193 3.69 -5.70 -8.32
CA ARG A 193 5.09 -6.15 -8.26
C ARG A 193 5.36 -7.17 -9.36
N LEU A 194 6.62 -7.59 -9.47
CA LEU A 194 7.03 -8.65 -10.40
C LEU A 194 6.44 -10.01 -10.02
N ASP A 195 6.24 -10.23 -8.72
CA ASP A 195 5.75 -11.49 -8.17
C ASP A 195 4.31 -11.35 -7.66
N ASP A 196 3.52 -12.41 -7.84
CA ASP A 196 2.15 -12.50 -7.33
C ASP A 196 2.09 -12.78 -5.82
N ASN A 197 3.21 -13.14 -5.19
CA ASN A 197 3.29 -13.47 -3.77
C ASN A 197 4.57 -12.90 -3.14
N LEU A 198 4.40 -11.96 -2.20
CA LEU A 198 5.47 -11.22 -1.55
C LEU A 198 5.79 -11.74 -0.13
N MET A 199 5.49 -13.02 0.15
CA MET A 199 5.78 -13.64 1.45
C MET A 199 7.27 -13.63 1.82
N TYR A 200 8.17 -13.47 0.85
CA TYR A 200 9.61 -13.31 1.09
C TYR A 200 9.96 -11.99 1.80
N LEU A 201 9.05 -11.02 1.87
CA LEU A 201 9.24 -9.77 2.64
C LEU A 201 9.40 -10.00 4.15
N ARG A 202 9.05 -11.20 4.65
CA ARG A 202 9.35 -11.62 6.04
C ARG A 202 10.84 -11.75 6.31
N ASP A 203 11.59 -12.21 5.32
CA ASP A 203 13.04 -12.46 5.40
C ASP A 203 13.86 -11.30 4.77
N ALA A 204 13.18 -10.28 4.24
CA ALA A 204 13.80 -9.10 3.66
C ALA A 204 14.20 -8.05 4.69
N LEU A 205 14.94 -7.03 4.25
CA LEU A 205 15.19 -5.86 5.09
C LEU A 205 13.88 -5.13 5.45
N PRO A 206 13.75 -4.57 6.67
CA PRO A 206 12.56 -3.84 7.12
C PRO A 206 12.10 -2.71 6.20
N GLU A 207 13.04 -2.04 5.53
CA GLU A 207 12.81 -0.89 4.65
C GLU A 207 11.74 -1.17 3.58
N TYR A 208 11.70 -2.38 3.02
CA TYR A 208 10.77 -2.75 1.96
C TYR A 208 9.35 -3.06 2.45
N SER A 209 9.16 -3.29 3.76
CA SER A 209 7.86 -3.60 4.36
C SER A 209 7.30 -2.43 5.18
N THR A 210 8.11 -1.41 5.46
CA THR A 210 7.71 -0.29 6.33
C THR A 210 6.87 0.70 5.53
N VAL A 211 5.65 0.95 5.99
CA VAL A 211 4.69 1.89 5.39
C VAL A 211 4.19 2.82 6.48
N ASP A 212 4.26 4.12 6.22
CA ASP A 212 3.74 5.13 7.13
C ASP A 212 2.19 5.05 7.22
N PRO A 213 1.61 4.84 8.41
CA PRO A 213 0.15 4.82 8.61
C PRO A 213 -0.58 6.09 8.16
N GLU A 214 0.10 7.23 8.15
CA GLU A 214 -0.47 8.54 7.78
C GLU A 214 -0.37 8.83 6.28
N THR A 215 0.12 7.88 5.48
CA THR A 215 0.26 8.03 4.02
C THR A 215 -1.07 8.41 3.37
N LYS A 216 -1.05 9.50 2.58
CA LYS A 216 -2.20 9.97 1.80
C LYS A 216 -2.38 9.16 0.51
N PRO A 217 -3.63 8.97 0.03
CA PRO A 217 -3.88 8.24 -1.20
C PRO A 217 -3.31 8.99 -2.41
N VAL A 218 -2.53 8.29 -3.23
CA VAL A 218 -1.99 8.77 -4.49
C VAL A 218 -3.08 8.64 -5.56
N PRO A 219 -3.46 9.72 -6.26
CA PRO A 219 -4.44 9.64 -7.33
C PRO A 219 -3.90 8.78 -8.48
N PHE A 220 -4.74 7.88 -9.00
CA PHE A 220 -4.44 7.06 -10.17
C PHE A 220 -5.59 7.15 -11.18
N CYS A 221 -5.26 6.97 -12.46
CA CYS A 221 -6.26 6.90 -13.52
C CYS A 221 -6.91 5.50 -13.50
N SER A 222 -8.23 5.44 -13.43
CA SER A 222 -8.99 4.17 -13.47
C SER A 222 -8.91 3.47 -14.83
N THR A 223 -8.70 4.22 -15.90
CA THR A 223 -8.73 3.70 -17.28
C THR A 223 -7.38 3.11 -17.72
N GLY A 224 -6.27 3.64 -17.17
CA GLY A 224 -4.92 3.25 -17.57
C GLY A 224 -4.48 1.88 -17.07
N GLU A 225 -3.39 1.37 -17.65
CA GLU A 225 -2.70 0.20 -17.14
C GLU A 225 -2.14 0.46 -15.74
N VAL A 226 -2.20 -0.55 -14.86
CA VAL A 226 -1.66 -0.42 -13.50
C VAL A 226 -0.13 -0.48 -13.53
N PRO A 227 0.56 0.51 -12.92
CA PRO A 227 2.02 0.56 -12.94
C PRO A 227 2.63 -0.65 -12.23
N VAL A 228 3.62 -1.27 -12.88
CA VAL A 228 4.40 -2.39 -12.33
C VAL A 228 5.71 -1.87 -11.75
N ASN A 229 5.85 -2.00 -10.43
CA ASN A 229 7.04 -1.65 -9.69
C ASN A 229 8.08 -2.79 -9.77
N LYS A 230 9.18 -2.53 -10.51
CA LYS A 230 10.26 -3.50 -10.79
C LYS A 230 11.37 -3.51 -9.73
N ILE A 231 11.16 -2.88 -8.57
CA ILE A 231 12.15 -2.86 -7.48
C ILE A 231 12.44 -4.29 -7.01
N LYS A 232 13.74 -4.66 -7.01
CA LYS A 232 14.23 -5.91 -6.44
C LYS A 232 14.70 -5.70 -5.00
N VAL A 233 14.32 -6.63 -4.13
CA VAL A 233 14.50 -6.58 -2.68
C VAL A 233 15.83 -7.21 -2.26
N LYS A 234 16.47 -6.61 -1.24
CA LYS A 234 17.63 -7.18 -0.53
C LYS A 234 17.16 -8.04 0.65
N MET A 235 17.68 -9.25 0.72
CA MET A 235 17.36 -10.22 1.78
C MET A 235 18.26 -10.04 3.00
N ARG A 236 17.80 -10.48 4.17
CA ARG A 236 18.64 -10.68 5.35
C ARG A 236 19.63 -11.84 5.13
N PRO A 237 20.70 -11.96 5.92
CA PRO A 237 21.51 -13.18 5.93
C PRO A 237 20.65 -14.40 6.31
N LYS A 238 21.05 -15.57 5.82
CA LYS A 238 20.42 -16.86 6.16
C LYS A 238 20.53 -17.15 7.67
N PRO A 239 19.63 -17.97 8.25
CA PRO A 239 18.56 -18.74 7.62
C PRO A 239 17.28 -17.92 7.35
N TRP A 240 16.57 -18.28 6.28
CA TRP A 240 15.27 -17.71 5.90
C TRP A 240 14.12 -18.64 6.28
N SER A 241 12.91 -18.10 6.34
CA SER A 241 11.68 -18.86 6.59
C SER A 241 11.43 -19.94 5.53
N LYS A 242 11.75 -19.67 4.27
CA LYS A 242 11.65 -20.63 3.16
C LYS A 242 12.88 -20.54 2.26
N ARG A 243 13.08 -21.60 1.47
CA ARG A 243 14.12 -21.68 0.43
C ARG A 243 13.66 -20.98 -0.84
N TRP A 244 13.61 -19.65 -0.79
CA TRP A 244 13.14 -18.79 -1.87
C TRP A 244 13.96 -18.90 -3.16
N GLU A 245 15.21 -19.35 -3.05
CA GLU A 245 16.11 -19.60 -4.18
C GLU A 245 15.65 -20.75 -5.10
N ARG A 246 14.67 -21.55 -4.68
CA ARG A 246 14.23 -22.71 -5.45
C ARG A 246 13.35 -22.29 -6.63
N PRO A 247 13.56 -22.86 -7.84
CA PRO A 247 12.77 -22.56 -9.04
C PRO A 247 11.25 -22.76 -8.86
N LYS A 248 10.83 -23.66 -7.95
CA LYS A 248 9.42 -23.89 -7.61
C LYS A 248 8.64 -22.61 -7.27
N PHE A 249 9.30 -21.62 -6.65
CA PHE A 249 8.63 -20.37 -6.26
C PHE A 249 8.58 -19.33 -7.40
N ASN A 250 9.43 -19.47 -8.42
CA ASN A 250 9.54 -18.56 -9.56
C ASN A 250 9.57 -17.07 -9.17
N ILE A 251 10.43 -16.70 -8.21
CA ILE A 251 10.52 -15.33 -7.69
C ILE A 251 11.54 -14.52 -8.50
N GLN A 252 11.10 -13.39 -9.04
CA GLN A 252 11.90 -12.44 -9.82
C GLN A 252 12.27 -11.19 -9.01
N GLY A 253 11.53 -10.90 -7.94
CA GLY A 253 11.69 -9.70 -7.11
C GLY A 253 12.83 -9.73 -6.08
N ILE A 254 13.63 -10.80 -6.01
CA ILE A 254 14.77 -10.90 -5.07
C ILE A 254 16.09 -10.65 -5.80
N ARG A 255 17.00 -9.88 -5.19
CA ARG A 255 18.40 -9.78 -5.64
C ARG A 255 19.23 -10.92 -5.08
N PHE A 256 19.19 -12.08 -5.72
CA PHE A 256 19.96 -13.25 -5.29
C PHE A 256 21.48 -13.04 -5.36
N ASP A 257 21.97 -12.22 -6.30
CA ASP A 257 23.41 -11.92 -6.50
C ASP A 257 24.09 -11.38 -5.22
N LEU A 258 23.35 -10.64 -4.39
CA LEU A 258 23.87 -10.06 -3.16
C LEU A 258 23.78 -11.02 -1.96
N ALA A 259 22.92 -12.03 -2.04
CA ALA A 259 22.57 -12.88 -0.91
C ALA A 259 23.13 -14.31 -1.03
N LEU A 260 23.46 -14.76 -2.24
CA LEU A 260 23.83 -16.13 -2.56
C LEU A 260 25.08 -16.17 -3.45
N SER A 261 25.91 -17.18 -3.25
CA SER A 261 27.00 -17.48 -4.17
C SER A 261 26.50 -18.23 -5.42
N PRO A 262 27.23 -18.18 -6.55
CA PRO A 262 26.90 -18.94 -7.75
C PRO A 262 26.72 -20.45 -7.49
N GLU A 263 27.59 -21.05 -6.66
CA GLU A 263 27.50 -22.47 -6.27
C GLU A 263 26.18 -22.81 -5.56
N GLN A 264 25.70 -21.90 -4.70
CA GLN A 264 24.42 -22.08 -4.03
C GLN A 264 23.26 -22.00 -5.02
N MET A 265 23.37 -21.15 -6.04
CA MET A 265 22.38 -21.03 -7.11
C MET A 265 22.35 -22.28 -7.99
N GLU A 266 23.50 -22.81 -8.40
CA GLU A 266 23.60 -24.07 -9.13
C GLU A 266 22.98 -25.23 -8.34
N ARG A 267 23.23 -25.28 -7.02
CA ARG A 267 22.60 -26.28 -6.15
C ARG A 267 21.09 -26.12 -6.10
N ALA A 268 20.57 -24.89 -6.09
CA ALA A 268 19.14 -24.63 -6.14
C ALA A 268 18.52 -25.07 -7.47
N GLN A 269 19.24 -24.86 -8.58
CA GLN A 269 18.83 -25.23 -9.93
C GLN A 269 18.67 -26.74 -10.12
N LYS A 270 19.35 -27.58 -9.33
CA LYS A 270 19.15 -29.04 -9.33
C LYS A 270 17.70 -29.47 -9.02
N TRP A 271 16.90 -28.60 -8.39
CA TRP A 271 15.47 -28.85 -8.13
C TRP A 271 14.54 -28.25 -9.19
N ALA A 272 15.08 -27.70 -10.28
CA ALA A 272 14.27 -27.22 -11.39
C ALA A 272 13.47 -28.37 -12.01
N GLN A 273 12.27 -28.05 -12.49
CA GLN A 273 11.40 -28.99 -13.20
C GLN A 273 10.98 -28.35 -14.53
N PRO A 274 11.88 -28.28 -15.53
CA PRO A 274 11.62 -27.55 -16.77
C PRO A 274 10.39 -28.04 -17.54
N TRP A 275 10.06 -29.32 -17.42
CA TRP A 275 8.89 -29.91 -18.05
C TRP A 275 7.55 -29.33 -17.55
N GLN A 276 7.51 -28.68 -16.38
CA GLN A 276 6.27 -28.10 -15.84
C GLN A 276 5.75 -26.92 -16.65
N GLU A 277 6.63 -26.16 -17.31
CA GLU A 277 6.24 -25.03 -18.15
C GLU A 277 5.52 -25.51 -19.43
N TYR A 278 5.88 -26.69 -19.92
CA TYR A 278 5.32 -27.30 -21.13
C TYR A 278 4.15 -28.26 -20.83
N ASP A 279 3.73 -28.39 -19.57
CA ASP A 279 2.63 -29.25 -19.16
C ASP A 279 1.27 -28.57 -19.40
N MET A 280 0.83 -28.62 -20.66
CA MET A 280 -0.44 -28.03 -21.11
C MET A 280 -1.67 -28.60 -20.38
N LEU A 281 -1.59 -29.82 -19.83
CA LEU A 281 -2.73 -30.43 -19.12
C LEU A 281 -3.00 -29.76 -17.76
N LYS A 282 -1.96 -29.16 -17.17
CA LYS A 282 -2.03 -28.45 -15.89
C LYS A 282 -2.65 -27.07 -16.02
N GLU A 283 -2.55 -26.45 -17.19
CA GLU A 283 -3.13 -25.14 -17.47
C GLU A 283 -4.64 -25.13 -17.22
N TYR A 284 -5.14 -23.99 -16.73
CA TYR A 284 -6.56 -23.79 -16.45
C TYR A 284 -7.10 -22.64 -17.30
N ASP A 285 -7.59 -22.98 -18.49
CA ASP A 285 -8.26 -22.02 -19.36
C ASP A 285 -9.59 -21.58 -18.73
N SER A 286 -9.62 -20.32 -18.31
CA SER A 286 -10.76 -19.68 -17.66
C SER A 286 -11.39 -18.59 -18.53
N SER A 287 -10.92 -18.39 -19.77
CA SER A 287 -11.39 -17.32 -20.67
C SER A 287 -12.92 -17.26 -20.82
N LYS A 288 -13.54 -18.37 -21.22
CA LYS A 288 -15.01 -18.49 -21.36
C LYS A 288 -15.75 -18.27 -20.04
N LEU A 289 -15.18 -18.75 -18.93
CA LEU A 289 -15.77 -18.58 -17.61
C LEU A 289 -15.69 -17.12 -17.16
N GLU A 290 -14.57 -16.44 -17.39
CA GLU A 290 -14.38 -15.03 -17.06
C GLU A 290 -15.38 -14.14 -17.80
N GLU A 291 -15.58 -14.37 -19.10
CA GLU A 291 -16.58 -13.64 -19.90
C GLU A 291 -18.00 -13.84 -19.35
N GLN A 292 -18.37 -15.09 -19.05
CA GLN A 292 -19.67 -15.42 -18.44
C GLN A 292 -19.83 -14.71 -17.09
N ILE A 293 -18.85 -14.82 -16.20
CA ILE A 293 -18.86 -14.19 -14.87
C ILE A 293 -18.95 -12.66 -15.00
N LEU A 294 -18.19 -12.06 -15.91
CA LEU A 294 -18.22 -10.61 -16.15
C LEU A 294 -19.61 -10.14 -16.56
N SER A 295 -20.26 -10.85 -17.49
CA SER A 295 -21.61 -10.53 -17.92
C SER A 295 -22.63 -10.65 -16.79
N GLU A 296 -22.51 -11.68 -15.94
CA GLU A 296 -23.36 -11.88 -14.77
C GLU A 296 -23.17 -10.75 -13.74
N VAL A 297 -21.93 -10.40 -13.42
CA VAL A 297 -21.61 -9.32 -12.47
C VAL A 297 -22.18 -7.99 -12.98
N GLN A 298 -22.01 -7.69 -14.27
CA GLN A 298 -22.54 -6.46 -14.87
C GLN A 298 -24.08 -6.41 -14.80
N GLN A 299 -24.77 -7.51 -15.11
CA GLN A 299 -26.23 -7.59 -15.03
C GLN A 299 -26.78 -7.44 -13.61
N VAL A 300 -26.07 -7.96 -12.60
CA VAL A 300 -26.52 -7.87 -11.20
C VAL A 300 -26.19 -6.50 -10.61
N MET A 301 -25.08 -5.87 -11.03
CA MET A 301 -24.69 -4.53 -10.58
C MET A 301 -25.52 -3.42 -11.22
N SER A 302 -26.06 -3.62 -12.44
CA SER A 302 -26.93 -2.66 -13.10
C SER A 302 -28.37 -2.66 -12.57
N LYS A 303 -28.81 -3.76 -11.96
CA LYS A 303 -30.10 -3.89 -11.26
C LYS A 303 -30.01 -3.34 -9.84
#